data_AF-A0A2E6X7U6-F1
#
_entry.id   AF-A0A2E6X7U6-F1
#
_cell.length_a   1.000
_cell.length_b   1.000
_cell.length_c   1.000
_cell.angle_alpha   90.00
_cell.angle_beta   90.00
_cell.angle_gamma   90.00
#
_symmetry.space_group_name_H-M   'P 1'
#
loop_
_entity.id
_entity.type
_entity.pdbx_description
1 polymer ?
#
loop_
_entity_poly.entity_id
_entity_poly.type
_entity_poly.pdbx_seq_one_letter_code
_entity_poly.pdbx_strand_id
1 'polypeptide(L)'
;MIVKPNDTINHAHAVRSINAAKELQSWKQNGNLDQTRKVAMDFEAVFISQMLQPMFQNLGAKAPFGGGHGEDVWRSMQVQQYGKAIAEAGGIGIADKVMREMIQMQETR
;
A
#
# COMPACT_ATOMS: atom_id res chain seq x y z
N MET A 1 49.69 -25.73 -21.33
CA MET A 1 48.99 -24.43 -21.51
C MET A 1 48.69 -23.90 -20.11
N ILE A 2 49.52 -22.99 -19.59
CA ILE A 2 49.47 -22.50 -18.21
C ILE A 2 48.69 -21.19 -18.22
N VAL A 3 47.48 -21.20 -17.65
CA VAL A 3 46.67 -19.98 -17.44
C VAL A 3 47.42 -19.09 -16.44
N LYS A 4 47.64 -17.82 -16.77
CA LYS A 4 48.37 -16.91 -15.89
C LYS A 4 47.52 -16.55 -14.67
N PRO A 5 48.10 -16.36 -13.47
CA PRO A 5 47.36 -16.07 -12.23
C PRO A 5 46.45 -14.83 -12.27
N ASN A 6 46.64 -13.94 -13.24
CA ASN A 6 45.97 -12.64 -13.33
C ASN A 6 44.52 -12.69 -13.86
N ASP A 7 44.10 -13.81 -14.45
CA ASP A 7 42.74 -13.94 -14.99
C ASP A 7 41.72 -14.15 -13.86
N THR A 8 42.05 -15.01 -12.89
CA THR A 8 41.16 -15.37 -11.77
C THR A 8 40.76 -14.21 -10.84
N ILE A 9 41.59 -13.18 -10.72
CA ILE A 9 41.31 -12.01 -9.87
C ILE A 9 40.27 -11.09 -10.52
N ASN A 10 40.33 -10.90 -11.84
CA ASN A 10 39.39 -10.02 -12.56
C ASN A 10 37.95 -10.56 -12.57
N HIS A 11 37.76 -11.87 -12.57
CA HIS A 11 36.43 -12.49 -12.57
C HIS A 11 35.76 -12.42 -11.19
N ALA A 12 36.52 -12.49 -10.10
CA ALA A 12 36.01 -12.43 -8.74
C ALA A 12 35.38 -11.07 -8.39
N HIS A 13 35.97 -9.96 -8.87
CA HIS A 13 35.40 -8.62 -8.70
C HIS A 13 34.13 -8.40 -9.53
N ALA A 14 34.07 -8.99 -10.73
CA ALA A 14 32.90 -8.91 -11.62
C ALA A 14 31.68 -9.66 -11.05
N VAL A 15 31.86 -10.83 -10.46
CA VAL A 15 30.75 -11.57 -9.81
C VAL A 15 30.22 -10.80 -8.60
N ARG A 16 31.10 -10.15 -7.83
CA ARG A 16 30.73 -9.37 -6.64
C ARG A 16 29.92 -8.12 -7.00
N SER A 17 30.27 -7.43 -8.08
CA SER A 17 29.52 -6.25 -8.56
C SER A 17 28.17 -6.62 -9.17
N ILE A 18 28.07 -7.75 -9.87
CA ILE A 18 26.79 -8.28 -10.37
C ILE A 18 25.84 -8.62 -9.21
N ASN A 19 26.34 -9.28 -8.16
CA ASN A 19 25.53 -9.59 -6.98
C ASN A 19 25.06 -8.32 -6.26
N ALA A 20 25.93 -7.34 -6.05
CA ALA A 20 25.56 -6.05 -5.46
C ALA A 20 24.49 -5.30 -6.29
N ALA A 21 24.60 -5.33 -7.63
CA ALA A 21 23.60 -4.74 -8.50
C ALA A 21 22.24 -5.45 -8.42
N LYS A 22 22.25 -6.79 -8.32
CA LYS A 22 21.03 -7.61 -8.18
C LYS A 22 20.33 -7.35 -6.85
N GLU A 23 21.10 -7.21 -5.76
CA GLU A 23 20.58 -6.81 -4.46
C GLU A 23 19.89 -5.44 -4.56
N LEU A 24 20.58 -4.41 -5.09
CA LEU A 24 20.01 -3.06 -5.26
C LEU A 24 18.71 -3.04 -6.09
N GLN A 25 18.64 -3.85 -7.16
CA GLN A 25 17.41 -4.00 -7.94
C GLN A 25 16.29 -4.63 -7.12
N SER A 26 16.57 -5.67 -6.33
CA SER A 26 15.57 -6.31 -5.46
C SER A 26 15.04 -5.37 -4.38
N TRP A 27 15.88 -4.52 -3.77
CA TRP A 27 15.44 -3.49 -2.82
C TRP A 27 14.51 -2.46 -3.48
N LYS A 28 14.86 -2.02 -4.70
CA LYS A 28 14.03 -1.08 -5.46
C LYS A 28 12.68 -1.70 -5.84
N GLN A 29 12.66 -2.98 -6.21
CA GLN A 29 11.44 -3.72 -6.52
C GLN A 29 10.57 -3.94 -5.28
N ASN A 30 11.16 -4.41 -4.17
CA ASN A 30 10.44 -4.65 -2.92
C ASN A 30 9.87 -3.35 -2.34
N GLY A 31 10.64 -2.26 -2.35
CA GLY A 31 10.14 -0.95 -1.92
C GLY A 31 8.97 -0.43 -2.77
N ASN A 32 8.94 -0.76 -4.06
CA ASN A 32 7.80 -0.45 -4.93
C ASN A 32 6.57 -1.32 -4.61
N LEU A 33 6.77 -2.60 -4.30
CA LEU A 33 5.68 -3.51 -3.92
C LEU A 33 5.03 -3.10 -2.59
N ASP A 34 5.83 -2.73 -1.59
CA ASP A 34 5.31 -2.28 -0.29
C ASP A 34 4.54 -0.95 -0.42
N GLN A 35 5.06 -0.02 -1.22
CA GLN A 35 4.36 1.22 -1.53
C GLN A 35 3.05 0.95 -2.29
N THR A 36 3.06 0.04 -3.27
CA THR A 36 1.87 -0.31 -4.05
C THR A 36 0.81 -0.96 -3.16
N ARG A 37 1.22 -1.86 -2.24
CA ARG A 37 0.33 -2.45 -1.24
C ARG A 37 -0.28 -1.38 -0.34
N LYS A 38 0.53 -0.45 0.16
CA LYS A 38 0.05 0.65 0.99
C LYS A 38 -1.01 1.48 0.27
N VAL A 39 -0.75 1.87 -0.97
CA VAL A 39 -1.71 2.66 -1.77
C VAL A 39 -3.00 1.88 -2.00
N ALA A 40 -2.92 0.58 -2.25
CA ALA A 40 -4.10 -0.27 -2.43
C ALA A 40 -4.93 -0.42 -1.14
N MET A 41 -4.26 -0.55 0.02
CA MET A 41 -4.92 -0.55 1.33
C MET A 41 -5.57 0.81 1.64
N ASP A 42 -4.89 1.92 1.35
CA ASP A 42 -5.42 3.27 1.55
C ASP A 42 -6.66 3.50 0.65
N PHE A 43 -6.66 2.98 -0.58
CA PHE A 43 -7.83 2.99 -1.45
C PHE A 43 -9.00 2.20 -0.86
N GLU A 44 -8.75 0.98 -0.39
CA GLU A 44 -9.78 0.16 0.25
C GLU A 44 -10.35 0.83 1.51
N ALA A 45 -9.51 1.47 2.33
CA ALA A 45 -9.94 2.22 3.50
C ALA A 45 -10.89 3.37 3.13
N VAL A 46 -10.60 4.13 2.08
CA VAL A 46 -11.49 5.18 1.56
C VAL A 46 -12.80 4.56 1.08
N PHE A 47 -12.73 3.48 0.30
CA PHE A 47 -13.93 2.79 -0.19
C PHE A 47 -14.84 2.35 0.96
N ILE A 48 -14.30 1.66 1.97
CA ILE A 48 -15.04 1.21 3.14
C ILE A 48 -15.64 2.42 3.88
N SER A 49 -14.87 3.50 4.04
CA SER A 49 -15.35 4.72 4.68
C SER A 49 -16.59 5.28 3.97
N GLN A 50 -16.59 5.32 2.63
CA GLN A 50 -17.76 5.78 1.86
C GLN A 50 -18.96 4.84 2.03
N MET A 51 -18.74 3.52 2.06
CA MET A 51 -19.80 2.54 2.26
C MET A 51 -20.41 2.59 3.68
N LEU A 52 -19.62 3.00 4.67
CA LEU A 52 -20.09 3.18 6.04
C LEU A 52 -20.88 4.48 6.26
N GLN A 53 -20.70 5.51 5.42
CA GLN A 53 -21.37 6.81 5.60
C GLN A 53 -22.89 6.72 5.85
N PRO A 54 -23.68 5.95 5.06
CA PRO A 54 -25.14 5.89 5.24
C PRO A 54 -25.56 5.35 6.61
N MET A 55 -24.75 4.49 7.23
CA MET A 55 -25.03 3.96 8.58
C MET A 55 -24.98 5.07 9.64
N PHE A 56 -24.11 6.07 9.47
CA PHE A 56 -23.93 7.18 10.41
C PHE A 56 -24.76 8.41 10.05
N GLN A 57 -25.22 8.54 8.80
CA GLN A 57 -26.13 9.60 8.38
C GLN A 57 -27.56 9.39 8.91
N ASN A 58 -27.99 8.14 9.12
CA ASN A 58 -29.32 7.81 9.65
C ASN A 58 -29.38 7.69 11.19
N LEU A 59 -28.27 7.86 11.89
CA LEU A 59 -28.26 7.99 13.36
C LEU A 59 -28.73 9.40 13.71
N GLY A 60 -30.04 9.59 13.61
CA GLY A 60 -30.71 10.87 13.79
C GLY A 60 -30.33 11.54 15.12
N ALA A 61 -29.92 12.80 15.01
CA ALA A 61 -30.03 13.75 16.10
C ALA A 61 -31.50 13.76 16.58
N LYS A 62 -31.78 13.12 17.70
CA LYS A 62 -33.04 13.37 18.42
C LYS A 62 -32.97 14.81 18.94
N ALA A 63 -33.93 15.63 18.51
CA ALA A 63 -34.12 16.99 19.01
C ALA A 63 -34.16 17.02 20.55
N PRO A 64 -33.74 18.10 21.25
CA PRO A 64 -33.12 19.35 20.80
C PRO A 64 -31.60 19.43 21.08
N PHE A 65 -30.95 18.30 21.39
CA PHE A 65 -29.56 18.26 21.91
C PHE A 65 -28.58 17.44 21.07
N GLY A 66 -28.81 17.24 19.76
CA GLY A 66 -27.91 16.48 18.90
C GLY A 66 -27.60 17.21 17.59
N GLY A 67 -26.37 17.08 17.10
CA GLY A 67 -26.00 17.38 15.72
C GLY A 67 -25.60 18.83 15.45
N GLY A 68 -24.53 19.31 16.09
CA GLY A 68 -23.85 20.53 15.65
C GLY A 68 -22.85 20.27 14.52
N HIS A 69 -22.46 21.29 13.75
CA HIS A 69 -21.46 21.18 12.67
C HIS A 69 -20.15 20.50 13.12
N GLY A 70 -19.70 20.76 14.35
CA GLY A 70 -18.51 20.10 14.92
C GLY A 70 -18.70 18.60 15.13
N GLU A 71 -19.91 18.15 15.43
CA GLU A 71 -20.23 16.73 15.59
C GLU A 71 -20.22 16.00 14.24
N ASP A 72 -20.68 16.66 13.17
CA ASP A 72 -20.65 16.11 11.81
C ASP A 72 -19.22 15.93 11.28
N VAL A 73 -18.35 16.91 11.55
CA VAL A 73 -16.92 16.82 11.24
C VAL A 73 -16.28 15.68 12.03
N TRP A 74 -16.55 15.59 13.33
CA TRP A 74 -16.04 14.50 14.18
C TRP A 74 -16.53 13.13 13.72
N ARG A 75 -17.81 12.99 13.39
CA ARG A 75 -18.36 11.74 12.83
C ARG A 75 -17.68 11.36 11.52
N SER A 76 -17.47 12.32 10.63
CA SER A 76 -16.79 12.07 9.36
C SER A 76 -15.36 11.56 9.58
N MET A 77 -14.63 12.14 10.53
CA MET A 77 -13.31 11.66 10.93
C MET A 77 -13.37 10.25 11.53
N GLN A 78 -14.35 9.96 12.40
CA GLN A 78 -14.52 8.62 12.97
C GLN A 78 -14.79 7.57 11.91
N VAL A 79 -15.66 7.85 10.94
CA VAL A 79 -15.95 6.95 9.81
C VAL A 79 -14.68 6.64 9.02
N GLN A 80 -13.84 7.65 8.78
CA GLN A 80 -12.55 7.44 8.11
C GLN A 80 -11.61 6.54 8.93
N GLN A 81 -11.55 6.71 10.24
CA GLN A 81 -10.73 5.85 11.10
C GLN A 81 -11.25 4.41 11.13
N TYR A 82 -12.57 4.21 11.14
CA TYR A 82 -13.15 2.88 11.00
C TYR A 82 -12.78 2.23 9.67
N GLY A 83 -12.88 2.95 8.55
CA GLY A 83 -12.47 2.44 7.25
C GLY A 83 -11.00 1.99 7.23
N LYS A 84 -10.09 2.77 7.81
CA LYS A 84 -8.68 2.41 7.97
C LYS A 84 -8.48 1.17 8.83
N ALA A 85 -9.09 1.15 10.02
CA ALA A 85 -8.96 0.03 10.95
C ALA A 85 -9.49 -1.28 10.32
N ILE A 86 -10.58 -1.22 9.56
CA ILE A 86 -11.13 -2.40 8.87
C ILE A 86 -10.18 -2.85 7.74
N ALA A 87 -9.66 -1.93 6.93
CA ALA A 87 -8.70 -2.27 5.88
C ALA A 87 -7.41 -2.90 6.46
N GLU A 88 -6.89 -2.35 7.56
CA GLU A 88 -5.72 -2.88 8.27
C GLU A 88 -5.97 -4.25 8.92
N ALA A 89 -7.20 -4.51 9.39
CA ALA A 89 -7.60 -5.79 9.98
C ALA A 89 -7.83 -6.92 8.95
N GLY A 90 -7.64 -6.65 7.65
CA GLY A 90 -7.78 -7.63 6.56
C GLY A 90 -8.76 -7.20 5.47
N GLY A 91 -9.51 -6.12 5.68
CA GLY A 91 -10.34 -5.50 4.65
C GLY A 91 -11.41 -6.43 4.06
N ILE A 92 -11.79 -6.16 2.82
CA ILE A 92 -12.76 -6.96 2.06
C ILE A 92 -12.15 -7.55 0.76
N GLY A 93 -10.83 -7.42 0.59
CA GLY A 93 -10.08 -7.96 -0.54
C GLY A 93 -10.06 -7.08 -1.79
N ILE A 94 -10.47 -5.81 -1.69
CA ILE A 94 -10.32 -4.82 -2.78
C ILE A 94 -8.86 -4.43 -2.93
N ALA A 95 -8.11 -4.27 -1.83
CA ALA A 95 -6.69 -3.92 -1.88
C ALA A 95 -5.89 -4.90 -2.75
N ASP A 96 -6.16 -6.21 -2.64
CA ASP A 96 -5.47 -7.22 -3.45
C ASP A 96 -5.76 -7.11 -4.95
N LYS A 97 -7.01 -6.76 -5.31
CA LYS A 97 -7.40 -6.56 -6.72
C LYS A 97 -6.74 -5.31 -7.28
N VAL A 98 -6.77 -4.21 -6.54
CA VAL A 98 -6.15 -2.94 -6.93
C VAL A 98 -4.64 -3.09 -7.06
N MET A 99 -3.99 -3.78 -6.11
CA MET A 99 -2.54 -4.04 -6.17
C MET A 99 -2.15 -4.80 -7.44
N ARG A 100 -2.90 -5.84 -7.82
CA ARG A 100 -2.63 -6.59 -9.07
C ARG A 100 -2.74 -5.69 -10.30
N GLU A 101 -3.77 -4.86 -10.38
CA GLU A 101 -3.95 -3.93 -11.49
C GLU A 101 -2.82 -2.90 -11.55
N MET A 102 -2.42 -2.34 -10.40
CA MET A 102 -1.33 -1.37 -10.32
C MET A 102 0.01 -1.96 -10.76
N ILE A 103 0.29 -3.23 -10.43
CA ILE A 103 1.50 -3.93 -10.89
C ILE A 103 1.45 -4.13 -12.40
N GLN A 104 0.33 -4.61 -12.93
CA GLN A 104 0.16 -4.84 -14.37
C GLN A 104 0.34 -3.54 -15.19
N MET A 105 -0.19 -2.42 -14.69
CA MET A 105 -0.01 -1.10 -15.31
C MET A 105 1.44 -0.61 -15.29
N GLN A 106 2.22 -1.00 -14.28
CA GLN A 106 3.65 -0.68 -14.20
C GLN A 106 4.49 -1.55 -15.13
N GLU A 107 4.11 -2.81 -15.34
CA GLU A 107 4.81 -3.73 -16.27
C GLU A 107 4.58 -3.40 -17.75
N THR A 108 3.44 -2.78 -18.06
CA THR A 108 3.09 -2.41 -19.45
C THR A 108 3.77 -1.11 -19.92
N ARG A 109 4.45 -0.39 -19.02
CA ARG A 109 5.20 0.84 -19.31
C ARG A 109 6.69 0.59 -19.46
#